data_AF-A0A925QXS6-F1
#
_entry.id   AF-A0A925QXS6-F1
#
_cell.length_a   1.000
_cell.length_b   1.000
_cell.length_c   1.000
_cell.angle_alpha   90.00
_cell.angle_beta   90.00
_cell.angle_gamma   90.00
#
_symmetry.space_group_name_H-M   'P 1'
#
loop_
_entity.id
_entity.type
_entity.pdbx_description
1 polymer ?
#
loop_
_entity_poly.entity_id
_entity_poly.type
_entity_poly.pdbx_seq_one_letter_code
_entity_poly.pdbx_strand_id
1 'polypeptide(L)'
;MSERRSELKAVASAEDLAAKLTGRDVANLTAQWVDGWSQINSRLIALAQLPLRNSVTAADQLRQCQSPTDIMDIQLKLARQAYDEYVDETRQLSELVVKLSSSALPPMENKGG
;
A
#
# COMPACT_ATOMS: atom_id res chain seq x y z
N MET A 1 -36.44 6.84 3.04
CA MET A 1 -36.61 7.60 1.78
C MET A 1 -35.32 8.31 1.33
N SER A 2 -34.45 8.77 2.25
CA SER A 2 -33.18 9.46 1.92
C SER A 2 -32.12 8.56 1.26
N GLU A 3 -31.83 7.39 1.85
CA GLU A 3 -30.77 6.47 1.36
C GLU A 3 -31.03 5.95 -0.06
N ARG A 4 -32.25 5.46 -0.35
CA ARG A 4 -32.61 5.01 -1.70
C ARG A 4 -32.41 6.08 -2.78
N ARG A 5 -32.60 7.37 -2.43
CA ARG A 5 -32.41 8.48 -3.37
C ARG A 5 -30.93 8.81 -3.58
N SER A 6 -30.09 8.56 -2.57
CA SER A 6 -28.64 8.66 -2.64
C SER A 6 -28.04 7.52 -3.49
N GLU A 7 -28.49 6.29 -3.26
CA GLU A 7 -28.07 5.12 -4.03
C GLU A 7 -28.45 5.24 -5.51
N LEU A 8 -29.69 5.66 -5.80
CA LEU A 8 -30.14 5.89 -7.18
C LEU A 8 -29.32 6.96 -7.91
N LYS A 9 -28.88 8.01 -7.19
CA LYS A 9 -27.98 9.02 -7.76
C LYS A 9 -26.58 8.48 -8.02
N ALA A 10 -26.05 7.65 -7.11
CA ALA A 10 -24.74 7.03 -7.29
C ALA A 10 -24.74 6.05 -8.47
N VAL A 11 -25.80 5.24 -8.61
CA VAL A 11 -25.97 4.30 -9.73
C VAL A 11 -26.11 5.04 -11.05
N ALA A 12 -26.94 6.08 -11.12
CA ALA A 12 -27.09 6.89 -12.32
C ALA A 12 -25.77 7.60 -12.73
N SER A 13 -24.97 8.03 -11.74
CA SER A 13 -23.65 8.62 -11.99
C SER A 13 -22.63 7.58 -12.49
N ALA A 14 -22.72 6.33 -12.04
CA ALA A 14 -21.83 5.26 -12.49
C ALA A 14 -22.14 4.83 -13.93
N GLU A 15 -23.43 4.74 -14.30
CA GLU A 15 -23.85 4.43 -15.67
C GLU A 15 -23.46 5.52 -16.67
N ASP A 16 -23.62 6.81 -16.31
CA ASP A 16 -23.21 7.93 -17.17
C ASP A 16 -21.68 8.01 -17.34
N LEU A 17 -20.92 7.58 -16.33
CA LEU A 17 -19.46 7.45 -16.43
C LEU A 17 -19.06 6.27 -17.34
N ALA A 18 -19.72 5.13 -17.18
CA ALA A 18 -19.49 3.95 -18.02
C ALA A 18 -19.81 4.23 -19.50
N ALA A 19 -20.81 5.07 -19.77
CA ALA A 19 -21.16 5.50 -21.12
C ALA A 19 -20.12 6.44 -21.76
N LYS A 20 -19.29 7.13 -20.95
CA LYS A 20 -18.28 8.10 -21.40
C LYS A 20 -16.86 7.52 -21.49
N LEU A 21 -16.62 6.36 -20.87
CA LEU A 21 -15.34 5.68 -20.90
C LEU A 21 -15.11 5.02 -22.27
N THR A 22 -13.99 5.31 -22.90
CA THR A 22 -13.57 4.58 -24.10
C THR A 22 -12.95 3.23 -23.73
N GLY A 23 -12.87 2.30 -24.68
CA GLY A 23 -12.18 1.02 -24.45
C GLY A 23 -10.71 1.20 -24.03
N ARG A 24 -10.07 2.31 -24.43
CA ARG A 24 -8.73 2.69 -23.99
C ARG A 24 -8.68 3.14 -22.53
N ASP A 25 -9.70 3.86 -22.06
CA ASP A 25 -9.80 4.31 -20.68
C ASP A 25 -10.04 3.12 -19.74
N VAL A 26 -10.91 2.19 -20.14
CA VAL A 26 -11.14 0.93 -19.39
C VAL A 26 -9.85 0.11 -19.30
N ALA A 27 -9.11 -0.04 -20.41
CA ALA A 27 -7.83 -0.75 -20.41
C ALA A 27 -6.79 -0.07 -19.49
N ASN A 28 -6.70 1.26 -19.52
CA ASN A 28 -5.79 2.02 -18.66
C ASN A 28 -6.15 1.90 -17.18
N LEU A 29 -7.44 2.02 -16.82
CA LEU A 29 -7.91 1.84 -15.43
C LEU A 29 -7.62 0.41 -14.94
N THR A 30 -7.87 -0.59 -15.78
CA THR A 30 -7.58 -1.99 -15.46
C THR A 30 -6.08 -2.20 -15.23
N ALA A 31 -5.23 -1.64 -16.09
CA ALA A 31 -3.77 -1.73 -15.95
C ALA A 31 -3.28 -1.06 -14.66
N GLN A 32 -3.76 0.14 -14.34
CA GLN A 32 -3.43 0.84 -13.09
C GLN A 32 -3.89 0.09 -11.86
N TRP A 33 -5.07 -0.55 -11.93
CA TRP A 33 -5.60 -1.32 -10.82
C TRP A 33 -4.79 -2.60 -10.57
N VAL A 34 -4.46 -3.34 -11.63
CA VAL A 34 -3.60 -4.54 -11.55
C VAL A 34 -2.20 -4.19 -11.04
N ASP A 35 -1.60 -3.11 -11.54
CA ASP A 35 -0.29 -2.63 -11.09
C ASP A 35 -0.32 -2.22 -9.61
N GLY A 36 -1.32 -1.44 -9.19
CA GLY A 36 -1.49 -1.06 -7.79
C GLY A 36 -1.68 -2.27 -6.86
N TRP A 37 -2.46 -3.27 -7.29
CA TRP A 37 -2.64 -4.51 -6.53
C TRP A 37 -1.35 -5.34 -6.45
N SER A 38 -0.59 -5.39 -7.54
CA SER A 38 0.73 -6.03 -7.57
C SER A 38 1.68 -5.39 -6.57
N GLN A 39 1.74 -4.05 -6.52
CA GLN A 39 2.58 -3.30 -5.58
C GLN A 39 2.18 -3.54 -4.13
N ILE A 40 0.87 -3.58 -3.83
CA ILE A 40 0.36 -3.91 -2.50
C ILE A 40 0.80 -5.32 -2.08
N ASN A 41 0.61 -6.32 -2.95
CA ASN A 41 1.01 -7.70 -2.66
C ASN A 41 2.52 -7.83 -2.43
N SER A 42 3.35 -7.21 -3.27
CA SER A 42 4.81 -7.24 -3.09
C SER A 42 5.23 -6.68 -1.74
N ARG A 43 4.59 -5.61 -1.25
CA ARG A 43 4.87 -5.02 0.07
C ARG A 43 4.37 -5.87 1.22
N LEU A 44 3.20 -6.49 1.10
CA LEU A 44 2.73 -7.44 2.10
C LEU A 44 3.68 -8.63 2.23
N ILE A 45 4.23 -9.12 1.11
CA ILE A 45 5.27 -10.15 1.12
C ILE A 45 6.56 -9.63 1.76
N ALA A 46 7.00 -8.42 1.45
CA ALA A 46 8.18 -7.82 2.07
C ALA A 46 8.03 -7.67 3.59
N LEU A 47 6.86 -7.21 4.07
CA LEU A 47 6.51 -7.17 5.50
C LEU A 47 6.53 -8.56 6.14
N ALA A 48 6.01 -9.58 5.45
CA ALA A 48 6.03 -10.95 5.95
C ALA A 48 7.46 -11.56 6.00
N GLN A 49 8.37 -11.09 5.13
CA GLN A 49 9.77 -11.52 5.10
C GLN A 49 10.68 -10.75 6.07
N LEU A 50 10.21 -9.62 6.60
CA LEU A 50 10.93 -8.73 7.52
C LEU A 50 11.50 -9.48 8.76
N PRO A 51 10.74 -10.38 9.43
CA PRO A 51 11.27 -11.17 10.54
C PRO A 51 12.41 -12.10 10.11
N LEU A 52 12.29 -12.74 8.93
CA LEU A 52 13.33 -13.64 8.42
C LEU A 52 14.61 -12.88 8.07
N ARG A 53 14.48 -11.72 7.42
CA ARG A 53 15.62 -10.85 7.09
C ARG A 53 16.34 -10.40 8.35
N ASN A 54 15.58 -9.97 9.36
CA ASN A 54 16.13 -9.55 10.64
C ASN A 54 16.80 -10.70 11.39
N SER A 55 16.25 -11.91 11.35
CA SER A 55 16.89 -13.09 11.93
C SER A 55 18.21 -13.45 11.25
N VAL A 56 18.29 -13.34 9.92
CA VAL A 56 19.55 -13.59 9.19
C VAL A 56 20.58 -12.52 9.51
N THR A 57 20.20 -11.24 9.52
CA THR A 57 21.10 -10.14 9.91
C THR A 57 21.57 -10.29 11.36
N ALA A 58 20.67 -10.67 12.27
CA ALA A 58 21.01 -10.93 13.66
C ALA A 58 22.00 -12.09 13.79
N ALA A 59 21.78 -13.18 13.07
CA ALA A 59 22.67 -14.35 13.10
C ALA A 59 24.08 -14.02 12.56
N ASP A 60 24.17 -13.19 11.53
CA ASP A 60 25.46 -12.75 10.98
C ASP A 60 26.20 -11.82 11.94
N GLN A 61 25.50 -10.87 12.56
CA GLN A 61 26.06 -9.98 13.58
C GLN A 61 26.49 -10.75 14.84
N LEU A 62 25.70 -11.73 15.28
CA LEU A 62 26.02 -12.58 16.42
C LEU A 62 27.25 -13.47 16.19
N ARG A 63 27.49 -13.92 14.94
CA ARG A 63 28.72 -14.66 14.59
C ARG A 63 29.99 -13.82 14.73
N GLN A 64 29.87 -12.50 14.66
CA GLN A 64 30.99 -11.57 14.71
C GLN A 64 31.24 -11.03 16.14
N CYS A 65 30.36 -11.33 17.10
CA CYS A 65 30.48 -10.87 18.48
C CYS A 65 31.55 -11.63 19.27
N GLN A 66 32.37 -10.87 20.00
CA GLN A 66 33.35 -11.41 20.96
C GLN A 66 32.94 -11.14 22.43
N SER A 67 31.95 -10.26 22.68
CA SER A 67 31.50 -9.89 24.02
C SER A 67 29.97 -9.94 24.19
N PRO A 68 29.45 -10.30 25.39
CA PRO A 68 28.03 -10.20 25.72
C PRO A 68 27.43 -8.80 25.63
N THR A 69 28.23 -7.75 25.81
CA THR A 69 27.78 -6.35 25.64
C THR A 69 27.42 -6.04 24.19
N ASP A 70 28.14 -6.64 23.23
CA ASP A 70 27.90 -6.44 21.80
C ASP A 70 26.56 -7.03 21.38
N ILE A 71 26.13 -8.11 22.06
CA ILE A 71 24.84 -8.77 21.82
C ILE A 71 23.68 -7.84 22.17
N MET A 72 23.78 -7.09 23.27
CA MET A 72 22.73 -6.15 23.69
C MET A 72 22.59 -4.99 22.69
N ASP A 73 23.71 -4.43 22.24
CA ASP A 73 23.73 -3.36 21.23
C ASP A 73 23.16 -3.84 19.89
N ILE A 74 23.42 -5.10 19.51
CA ILE A 74 22.85 -5.72 18.31
C ILE A 74 21.34 -5.89 18.45
N GLN A 75 20.84 -6.39 19.58
CA GLN A 75 19.40 -6.51 19.80
C GLN A 75 18.70 -5.15 19.74
N LEU A 76 19.29 -4.11 20.34
CA LEU A 76 18.74 -2.76 20.29
C LEU A 76 18.73 -2.18 18.88
N LYS A 77 19.81 -2.38 18.10
CA LYS A 77 19.89 -1.97 16.70
C LYS A 77 18.85 -2.69 15.83
N LEU A 78 18.73 -4.01 15.98
CA LEU A 78 17.76 -4.81 15.23
C LEU A 78 16.33 -4.43 15.58
N ALA A 79 16.03 -4.21 16.86
CA ALA A 79 14.70 -3.78 17.30
C ALA A 79 14.34 -2.41 16.71
N ARG A 80 15.28 -1.46 16.73
CA ARG A 80 15.08 -0.14 16.13
C ARG A 80 14.90 -0.22 14.63
N GLN A 81 15.75 -0.98 13.94
CA GLN A 81 15.66 -1.18 12.50
C GLN A 81 14.34 -1.85 12.11
N ALA A 82 13.91 -2.89 12.85
CA ALA A 82 12.64 -3.56 12.61
C ALA A 82 11.44 -2.61 12.78
N TYR A 83 11.49 -1.73 13.78
CA TYR A 83 10.46 -0.72 14.01
C TYR A 83 10.43 0.32 12.89
N ASP A 84 11.58 0.86 12.52
CA ASP A 84 11.69 1.85 11.45
C ASP A 84 11.22 1.27 10.10
N GLU A 85 11.65 0.04 9.75
CA GLU A 85 11.21 -0.65 8.54
C GLU A 85 9.70 -0.94 8.55
N TYR A 86 9.12 -1.29 9.69
CA TYR A 86 7.68 -1.50 9.84
C TYR A 86 6.88 -0.20 9.64
N VAL A 87 7.31 0.90 10.25
CA VAL A 87 6.65 2.21 10.11
C VAL A 87 6.72 2.70 8.66
N ASP A 88 7.86 2.56 8.00
CA ASP A 88 8.02 2.96 6.61
C ASP A 88 7.16 2.12 5.64
N GLU A 89 7.13 0.80 5.80
CA GLU A 89 6.31 -0.07 4.95
C GLU A 89 4.81 0.15 5.17
N THR A 90 4.37 0.35 6.42
CA THR A 90 2.95 0.64 6.71
C THR A 90 2.51 2.00 6.16
N ARG A 91 3.39 3.01 6.21
CA ARG A 91 3.16 4.31 5.56
C ARG A 91 3.02 4.14 4.04
N GLN A 92 3.97 3.45 3.40
CA GLN A 92 3.96 3.26 1.95
C GLN A 92 2.75 2.44 1.49
N LEU A 93 2.35 1.43 2.27
CA LEU A 93 1.12 0.68 2.03
C LEU A 93 -0.12 1.58 2.11
N SER A 94 -0.19 2.46 3.11
CA SER A 94 -1.29 3.41 3.26
C SER A 94 -1.37 4.39 2.09
N GLU A 95 -0.22 4.92 1.63
CA GLU A 95 -0.14 5.79 0.46
C GLU A 95 -0.61 5.06 -0.82
N LEU A 96 -0.24 3.79 -1.02
CA LEU A 96 -0.69 2.99 -2.16
C LEU A 96 -2.19 2.70 -2.12
N VAL A 97 -2.75 2.40 -0.94
CA VAL A 97 -4.19 2.17 -0.77
C VAL A 97 -4.97 3.45 -1.07
N VAL A 98 -4.51 4.60 -0.59
CA VAL A 98 -5.13 5.91 -0.89
C VAL A 98 -4.99 6.24 -2.37
N LYS A 99 -3.83 5.97 -2.99
CA LYS A 99 -3.63 6.19 -4.42
C LYS A 99 -4.58 5.32 -5.23
N LEU A 100 -4.69 4.03 -4.93
CA LEU A 100 -5.58 3.09 -5.61
C LEU A 100 -7.05 3.51 -5.48
N SER A 101 -7.49 3.95 -4.30
CA SER A 101 -8.85 4.45 -4.10
C SER A 101 -9.11 5.78 -4.82
N SER A 102 -8.11 6.67 -4.89
CA SER A 102 -8.20 7.93 -5.63
C SER A 102 -8.22 7.73 -7.15
N SER A 103 -7.50 6.75 -7.68
CA SER A 103 -7.52 6.40 -9.10
C SER A 103 -8.84 5.77 -9.54
N ALA A 104 -9.62 5.23 -8.59
CA ALA A 104 -10.94 4.68 -8.83
C ALA A 104 -12.06 5.74 -8.77
N LEU A 105 -11.77 6.93 -8.24
CA LEU A 105 -12.71 8.05 -8.27
C LEU A 105 -12.63 8.74 -9.64
N PRO A 106 -13.76 9.07 -10.27
CA PRO A 106 -13.72 9.89 -11.46
C PRO A 106 -13.02 11.22 -11.16
N PRO A 107 -12.32 11.83 -12.13
CA PRO A 107 -11.84 13.19 -11.96
C PRO A 107 -13.09 14.03 -11.65
N MET A 108 -13.17 14.54 -10.43
CA MET A 108 -14.15 15.56 -10.08
C MET A 108 -13.75 16.81 -10.87
N GLU A 109 -14.20 16.87 -12.12
CA GLU A 109 -14.23 18.11 -12.89
C GLU A 109 -14.99 19.10 -12.02
N ASN A 110 -14.22 19.98 -11.39
CA ASN A 110 -14.69 21.21 -10.81
C ASN A 110 -15.24 22.05 -11.96
N LYS A 111 -16.49 21.78 -12.39
CA LYS A 111 -17.30 22.72 -13.14
C LYS A 111 -17.82 23.78 -12.18
N GLY A 112 -16.88 24.60 -11.70
CA GLY A 112 -17.12 25.87 -11.03
C GLY A 112 -16.55 26.97 -11.93
N GLY A 113 -17.40 27.46 -12.84
CA GLY A 113 -17.12 28.55 -13.79
C GLY A 113 -18.38 28.87 -14.59
#